data_AF-A0A956VV60-F1
#
_entry.id   AF-A0A956VV60-F1
#
_cell.length_a   1.000
_cell.length_b   1.000
_cell.length_c   1.000
_cell.angle_alpha   90.00
_cell.angle_beta   90.00
_cell.angle_gamma   90.00
#
_symmetry.space_group_name_H-M   'P 1'
#
loop_
_entity.id
_entity.type
_entity.pdbx_description
1 polymer ?
#
loop_
_entity_poly.entity_id
_entity_poly.type
_entity_poly.pdbx_seq_one_letter_code
_entity_poly.pdbx_strand_id
1 'polypeptide(L)'
;MPLPAGTLELIAATPATLRALLGALPDEAIKQRDAGGWSVRDVVAHMLAVEEPAFRDRITLILEQPDPTIPVVDEDATLEASGYRMLPLSWLLDEFERRRAGDIAW
;
A
#
# COMPACT_ATOMS: atom_id res chain seq x y z
N MET A 1 4.09 -6.29 24.77
CA MET A 1 5.44 -5.86 24.32
C MET A 1 5.26 -4.53 23.63
N PRO A 2 5.92 -3.45 24.07
CA PRO A 2 5.82 -2.16 23.37
C PRO A 2 6.44 -2.29 21.96
N LEU A 3 5.91 -1.54 21.00
CA LEU A 3 6.52 -1.43 19.67
C LEU A 3 7.95 -0.86 19.82
N PRO A 4 8.92 -1.31 19.01
CA PRO A 4 10.24 -0.69 18.97
C PRO A 4 10.12 0.82 18.68
N ALA A 5 10.97 1.62 19.31
CA ALA A 5 11.09 3.04 18.96
C ALA A 5 11.41 3.18 17.47
N GLY A 6 10.78 4.13 16.77
CA GLY A 6 10.94 4.30 15.33
C GLY A 6 9.91 3.56 14.46
N THR A 7 8.98 2.79 15.04
CA THR A 7 8.05 1.97 14.24
C THR A 7 7.13 2.83 13.37
N LEU A 8 6.57 3.91 13.93
CA LEU A 8 5.69 4.81 13.17
C LEU A 8 6.47 5.63 12.14
N GLU A 9 7.69 6.06 12.50
CA GLU A 9 8.60 6.77 11.60
C GLU A 9 8.98 5.93 10.39
N LEU A 10 9.21 4.62 10.59
CA LEU A 10 9.48 3.69 9.50
C LEU A 10 8.27 3.56 8.56
N ILE A 11 7.07 3.38 9.12
CA ILE A 11 5.84 3.28 8.32
C ILE A 11 5.61 4.59 7.54
N ALA A 12 5.81 5.74 8.19
CA ALA A 12 5.69 7.07 7.60
C ALA A 12 6.71 7.33 6.45
N ALA A 13 7.90 6.73 6.51
CA ALA A 13 8.94 6.90 5.49
C ALA A 13 8.69 6.10 4.19
N THR A 14 7.74 5.16 4.19
CA THR A 14 7.48 4.26 3.05
C THR A 14 7.18 5.01 1.74
N PRO A 15 6.27 6.01 1.69
CA PRO A 15 5.93 6.69 0.44
C PRO A 15 7.12 7.47 -0.15
N ALA A 16 7.88 8.17 0.70
CA ALA A 16 9.08 8.90 0.27
C ALA A 16 10.16 7.95 -0.28
N THR A 17 10.34 6.79 0.36
CA THR A 17 11.27 5.75 -0.09
C THR A 17 10.87 5.20 -1.46
N LEU A 18 9.58 4.87 -1.66
CA LEU A 18 9.08 4.41 -2.95
C LEU A 18 9.25 5.47 -4.05
N ARG A 19 8.97 6.74 -3.75
CA ARG A 19 9.16 7.82 -4.73
C ARG A 19 10.62 7.98 -5.13
N ALA A 20 11.55 7.89 -4.18
CA ALA A 20 12.98 7.97 -4.46
C ALA A 20 13.48 6.82 -5.36
N LEU A 21 12.96 5.60 -5.13
CA LEU A 21 13.35 4.42 -5.91
C LEU A 21 12.71 4.37 -7.30
N LEU A 22 11.45 4.79 -7.41
CA LEU A 22 10.62 4.49 -8.57
C LEU A 22 10.32 5.70 -9.45
N GLY A 23 10.36 6.92 -8.89
CA GLY A 23 9.86 8.13 -9.55
C GLY A 23 10.64 8.58 -10.79
N ALA A 24 11.88 8.13 -10.95
CA ALA A 24 12.74 8.45 -12.10
C ALA A 24 12.89 7.29 -13.09
N LEU A 25 12.21 6.15 -12.85
CA LEU A 25 12.28 5.01 -13.75
C LEU A 25 11.49 5.28 -15.05
N PRO A 26 11.97 4.78 -16.20
CA PRO A 26 11.25 4.93 -17.45
C PRO A 26 9.93 4.14 -17.42
N ASP A 27 8.93 4.64 -18.13
CA ASP A 27 7.59 4.08 -18.19
C ASP A 27 7.56 2.58 -18.57
N GLU A 28 8.45 2.16 -19.47
CA GLU A 28 8.57 0.76 -19.88
C GLU A 28 9.04 -0.14 -18.73
N ALA A 29 9.99 0.33 -17.91
CA ALA A 29 10.50 -0.46 -16.79
C ALA A 29 9.44 -0.65 -15.70
N ILE A 30 8.61 0.37 -15.45
CA ILE A 30 7.57 0.28 -14.42
C ILE A 30 6.34 -0.54 -14.87
N LYS A 31 6.16 -0.74 -16.19
CA LYS A 31 5.06 -1.50 -16.79
C LYS A 31 5.45 -2.93 -17.14
N GLN A 32 6.74 -3.24 -17.23
CA GLN A 32 7.23 -4.58 -17.52
C GLN A 32 6.76 -5.55 -16.43
N ARG A 33 6.05 -6.60 -16.84
CA ARG A 33 5.57 -7.67 -15.96
C ARG A 33 6.61 -8.78 -15.85
N ASP A 34 6.78 -9.31 -14.64
CA ASP A 34 7.59 -10.48 -14.37
C ASP A 34 6.86 -11.79 -14.73
N ALA A 35 7.47 -12.93 -14.38
CA ALA A 35 6.86 -14.24 -14.62
C ALA A 35 5.58 -14.49 -13.79
N GLY A 36 5.41 -13.76 -12.68
CA GLY A 36 4.18 -13.76 -11.89
C GLY A 36 3.09 -12.87 -12.47
N GLY A 37 3.39 -12.11 -13.54
CA GLY A 37 2.45 -11.20 -14.18
C GLY A 37 2.34 -9.85 -13.49
N TRP A 38 3.26 -9.49 -12.59
CA TRP A 38 3.24 -8.24 -11.85
C TRP A 38 4.32 -7.29 -12.34
N SER A 39 3.97 -6.01 -12.49
CA SER A 39 4.91 -4.92 -12.74
C SER A 39 5.17 -4.12 -11.47
N VAL A 40 6.23 -3.30 -11.47
CA VAL A 40 6.51 -2.35 -10.39
C VAL A 40 5.30 -1.46 -10.10
N ARG A 41 4.61 -0.99 -11.15
CA ARG A 41 3.38 -0.20 -10.99
C ARG A 41 2.26 -1.01 -10.37
N ASP A 42 2.09 -2.29 -10.75
CA ASP A 42 1.07 -3.15 -10.14
C ASP A 42 1.32 -3.33 -8.64
N VAL A 43 2.59 -3.44 -8.20
CA VAL A 43 2.93 -3.53 -6.76
C VAL A 43 2.51 -2.28 -6.00
N VAL A 44 2.82 -1.08 -6.50
CA VAL A 44 2.39 0.17 -5.85
C VAL A 44 0.86 0.31 -5.86
N ALA A 45 0.21 -0.09 -6.97
CA ALA A 45 -1.24 -0.11 -7.06
C ALA A 45 -1.87 -1.06 -6.03
N HIS A 46 -1.28 -2.24 -5.83
CA HIS A 46 -1.71 -3.19 -4.81
C HIS A 46 -1.58 -2.63 -3.40
N MET A 47 -0.42 -2.04 -3.06
CA MET A 47 -0.22 -1.43 -1.75
C MET A 47 -1.33 -0.43 -1.42
N LEU A 48 -1.72 0.39 -2.41
CA LEU A 48 -2.82 1.33 -2.25
C LEU A 48 -4.20 0.66 -2.19
N ALA A 49 -4.42 -0.40 -2.99
CA ALA A 49 -5.69 -1.13 -3.04
C ALA A 49 -6.02 -1.82 -1.72
N VAL A 50 -5.00 -2.34 -1.02
CA VAL A 50 -5.17 -3.06 0.24
C VAL A 50 -5.05 -2.17 1.49
N GLU A 51 -4.73 -0.88 1.33
CA GLU A 51 -4.55 0.06 2.45
C GLU A 51 -5.78 0.11 3.37
N GLU A 52 -6.99 0.18 2.80
CA GLU A 52 -8.21 0.16 3.62
C GLU A 52 -8.54 -1.26 4.13
N PRO A 53 -8.83 -2.25 3.26
CA PRO A 53 -9.38 -3.53 3.72
C PRO A 53 -8.39 -4.42 4.47
N ALA A 54 -7.08 -4.24 4.29
CA ALA A 54 -6.05 -5.09 4.87
C ALA A 54 -5.20 -4.37 5.91
N PHE A 55 -4.90 -3.08 5.74
CA PHE A 55 -4.08 -2.36 6.72
C PHE A 55 -4.96 -1.70 7.78
N ARG A 56 -5.83 -0.75 7.40
CA ARG A 56 -6.64 0.01 8.36
C ARG A 56 -7.70 -0.85 9.05
N ASP A 57 -8.53 -1.56 8.28
CA ASP A 57 -9.65 -2.34 8.84
C ASP A 57 -9.17 -3.39 9.85
N ARG A 58 -8.03 -4.03 9.59
CA ARG A 58 -7.45 -5.01 10.52
C ARG A 58 -6.98 -4.37 11.81
N ILE A 59 -6.33 -3.21 11.75
CA ILE A 59 -5.91 -2.48 12.96
C ILE A 59 -7.15 -2.07 13.76
N THR A 60 -8.18 -1.53 13.10
CA THR A 60 -9.46 -1.18 13.73
C THR A 60 -10.09 -2.38 14.43
N LEU A 61 -10.20 -3.54 13.76
CA LEU A 61 -10.73 -4.76 14.37
C LEU A 61 -9.94 -5.18 15.62
N ILE A 62 -8.61 -5.11 15.58
CA ILE A 62 -7.73 -5.44 16.71
C ILE A 62 -7.93 -4.49 17.90
N LEU A 63 -8.19 -3.21 17.63
CA LEU A 63 -8.40 -2.21 18.68
C LEU A 63 -9.81 -2.29 19.29
N GLU A 64 -10.82 -2.62 18.47
CA GLU A 64 -12.22 -2.54 18.88
C GLU A 64 -12.78 -3.85 19.45
N GLN A 65 -12.18 -5.00 19.12
CA GLN A 65 -12.73 -6.31 19.47
C GLN A 65 -11.73 -7.14 20.28
N PRO A 66 -12.18 -7.81 21.37
CA PRO A 66 -11.38 -8.84 22.01
C PRO A 66 -11.34 -10.09 21.11
N ASP A 67 -10.14 -10.51 20.73
CA ASP A 67 -9.87 -11.70 19.89
C ASP A 67 -10.59 -11.68 18.52
N PRO A 68 -10.30 -10.70 17.64
CA PRO A 68 -10.99 -10.56 16.37
C PRO A 68 -10.62 -11.69 15.39
N THR A 69 -11.63 -12.15 14.65
CA THR A 69 -11.37 -12.91 13.42
C THR A 69 -10.94 -11.94 12.33
N ILE A 70 -9.69 -12.08 11.86
CA ILE A 70 -9.13 -11.22 10.81
C ILE A 70 -9.53 -11.77 9.43
N PRO A 71 -10.23 -11.00 8.58
CA PRO A 71 -10.64 -11.47 7.27
C PRO A 71 -9.46 -11.63 6.32
N VAL A 72 -9.53 -12.70 5.52
CA VAL A 72 -8.67 -12.90 4.36
C VAL A 72 -9.13 -11.93 3.27
N VAL A 73 -8.20 -11.13 2.76
CA VAL A 73 -8.45 -10.21 1.64
C VAL A 73 -7.98 -10.92 0.38
N ASP A 74 -8.84 -11.03 -0.62
CA ASP A 74 -8.43 -11.44 -1.97
C ASP A 74 -7.74 -10.24 -2.62
N GLU A 75 -6.41 -10.24 -2.56
CA GLU A 75 -5.56 -9.12 -2.97
C GLU A 75 -5.65 -8.85 -4.47
N ASP A 76 -5.79 -9.91 -5.29
CA ASP A 76 -5.94 -9.80 -6.73
C ASP A 76 -7.31 -9.22 -7.09
N ALA A 77 -8.39 -9.75 -6.52
CA ALA A 77 -9.73 -9.21 -6.74
C ALA A 77 -9.87 -7.76 -6.25
N THR A 78 -9.24 -7.44 -5.12
CA THR A 78 -9.22 -6.08 -4.55
C THR A 78 -8.49 -5.11 -5.48
N LEU A 79 -7.32 -5.52 -6.00
CA LEU A 79 -6.58 -4.71 -6.96
C LEU A 79 -7.37 -4.53 -8.27
N GLU A 80 -7.98 -5.57 -8.82
CA GLU A 80 -8.78 -5.43 -10.05
C GLU A 80 -9.99 -4.51 -9.84
N ALA A 81 -10.71 -4.66 -8.72
CA ALA A 81 -11.87 -3.83 -8.40
C ALA A 81 -11.50 -2.35 -8.19
N SER A 82 -10.27 -2.05 -7.75
CA SER A 82 -9.81 -0.68 -7.50
C SER A 82 -9.60 0.16 -8.78
N GLY A 83 -9.34 -0.49 -9.92
CA GLY A 83 -8.94 0.18 -11.16
C GLY A 83 -7.53 0.81 -11.13
N TYR A 84 -6.76 0.64 -10.06
CA TYR A 84 -5.48 1.34 -9.86
C TYR A 84 -4.39 0.94 -10.85
N ARG A 85 -4.46 -0.24 -11.46
CA ARG A 85 -3.54 -0.65 -12.54
C ARG A 85 -3.53 0.31 -13.72
N MET A 86 -4.62 1.05 -13.94
CA MET A 86 -4.76 1.98 -15.06
C MET A 86 -4.26 3.39 -14.74
N LEU A 87 -3.94 3.68 -13.48
CA LEU A 87 -3.51 5.00 -13.07
C LEU A 87 -1.99 5.21 -13.28
N PRO A 88 -1.54 6.46 -13.46
CA PRO A 88 -0.11 6.78 -13.51
C PRO A 88 0.60 6.44 -12.19
N LEU A 89 1.85 5.97 -12.25
CA LEU A 89 2.64 5.66 -11.05
C LEU A 89 2.80 6.87 -10.13
N SER A 90 2.99 8.07 -10.68
CA SER A 90 3.07 9.31 -9.90
C SER A 90 1.80 9.52 -9.07
N TRP A 91 0.62 9.34 -9.67
CA TRP A 91 -0.64 9.45 -8.97
C TRP A 91 -0.77 8.43 -7.84
N LEU A 92 -0.37 7.17 -8.08
CA LEU A 92 -0.41 6.12 -7.06
C LEU A 92 0.51 6.45 -5.87
N LEU A 93 1.70 6.97 -6.13
CA LEU A 93 2.65 7.39 -5.09
C LEU A 93 2.11 8.58 -4.27
N ASP A 94 1.53 9.58 -4.94
CA ASP A 94 0.93 10.75 -4.29
C ASP A 94 -0.27 10.37 -3.42
N GLU A 95 -1.13 9.48 -3.91
CA GLU A 95 -2.29 9.00 -3.17
C GLU A 95 -1.87 8.11 -1.99
N PHE A 96 -0.85 7.26 -2.17
CA PHE A 96 -0.31 6.44 -1.07
C PHE A 96 0.32 7.31 0.03
N GLU A 97 1.07 8.36 -0.34
CA GLU A 97 1.59 9.33 0.62
C GLU A 97 0.47 10.02 1.41
N ARG A 98 -0.59 10.46 0.71
CA ARG A 98 -1.74 11.11 1.33
C ARG A 98 -2.44 10.19 2.34
N ARG A 99 -2.68 8.92 1.99
CA ARG A 99 -3.32 7.95 2.90
C ARG A 99 -2.43 7.61 4.08
N ARG A 100 -1.15 7.36 3.84
CA ARG A 100 -0.18 7.07 4.89
C ARG A 100 -0.06 8.19 5.91
N ALA A 101 -0.09 9.45 5.48
CA ALA A 101 -0.11 10.59 6.39
C ALA A 101 -1.36 10.60 7.28
N GLY A 102 -2.52 10.22 6.72
CA GLY A 102 -3.76 10.02 7.48
C GLY A 102 -3.68 8.86 8.47
N ASP A 103 -3.08 7.73 8.08
CA ASP A 103 -2.89 6.56 8.96
C ASP A 103 -2.02 6.85 10.17
N ILE A 104 -0.96 7.66 9.99
CA ILE A 104 -0.04 8.01 11.08
C ILE A 104 -0.65 9.06 12.02
N ALA A 105 -1.58 9.88 11.53
CA ALA A 105 -2.25 10.90 12.32
C ALA A 105 -3.52 10.40 13.04
N TRP A 106 -3.96 9.17 12.71
CA TRP A 106 -5.13 8.50 13.30
C TRP A 106 -4.81 7.94 14.69
#